data_AF-A0A656GHB7-F1
#
_entry.id   AF-A0A656GHB7-F1
#
_cell.length_a   1.000
_cell.length_b   1.000
_cell.length_c   1.000
_cell.angle_alpha   90.00
_cell.angle_beta   90.00
_cell.angle_gamma   90.00
#
_symmetry.space_group_name_H-M   'P 1'
#
loop_
_entity.id
_entity.type
_entity.pdbx_description
1 polymer ?
#
loop_
_entity_poly.entity_id
_entity_poly.type
_entity_poly.pdbx_seq_one_letter_code
_entity_poly.pdbx_strand_id
1 'polypeptide(L)'
;MPLATLIRRSSLPCPEVSVDQALQLLAQHYGLSGTLKALGSQQDRNFLLETDTRRYVLKICHGAYSSTELNAQHAALQHLSNHSAVGVPGVVGANDGGQLLSIRIDGQAMHVRLLEFIDGQSLGH
;
A
#
# COMPACT_ATOMS: atom_id res chain seq x y z
N MET A 1 -6.43 21.10 4.71
CA MET A 1 -7.06 20.07 5.57
C MET A 1 -7.14 20.58 7.00
N PRO A 2 -8.28 20.46 7.70
CA PRO A 2 -8.43 20.88 9.10
C PRO A 2 -7.63 20.04 10.11
N LEU A 3 -7.18 20.63 11.21
CA LEU A 3 -6.46 19.93 12.29
C LEU A 3 -7.25 18.75 12.88
N ALA A 4 -8.57 18.89 13.04
CA ALA A 4 -9.43 17.82 13.52
C ALA A 4 -9.39 16.57 12.62
N THR A 5 -9.25 16.74 11.31
CA THR A 5 -9.12 15.64 10.35
C THR A 5 -7.79 14.91 10.52
N LEU A 6 -6.69 15.65 10.74
CA LEU A 6 -5.38 15.08 11.02
C LEU A 6 -5.39 14.27 12.32
N ILE A 7 -5.90 14.85 13.41
CA ILE A 7 -5.98 14.19 14.73
C ILE A 7 -6.77 12.88 14.61
N ARG A 8 -7.94 12.91 13.96
CA ARG A 8 -8.76 11.71 13.78
C ARG A 8 -8.03 10.63 12.99
N ARG A 9 -7.34 10.96 11.90
CA ARG A 9 -6.61 9.98 11.09
C ARG A 9 -5.45 9.37 11.85
N SER A 10 -4.70 10.19 12.59
CA SER A 10 -3.58 9.72 13.39
C SER A 10 -3.99 8.86 14.59
N SER A 11 -5.23 9.01 15.08
CA SER A 11 -5.76 8.23 16.18
C SER A 11 -6.45 6.93 15.76
N LEU A 12 -6.63 6.67 14.45
CA LEU A 12 -7.22 5.41 13.99
C LEU A 12 -6.23 4.27 14.22
N PRO A 13 -6.68 3.11 14.75
CA PRO A 13 -5.83 1.94 14.82
C PRO A 13 -5.45 1.48 13.41
N CYS A 14 -4.34 0.76 13.29
CA CYS A 14 -3.97 0.09 12.05
C CYS A 14 -5.12 -0.80 11.56
N PRO A 15 -5.47 -0.80 10.25
CA PRO A 15 -6.50 -1.68 9.73
C PRO A 15 -6.27 -3.15 10.10
N GLU A 16 -7.30 -3.79 10.63
CA GLU A 16 -7.29 -5.22 10.88
C GLU A 16 -7.61 -5.95 9.57
N VAL A 17 -6.56 -6.34 8.86
CA VAL A 17 -6.64 -7.18 7.66
C VAL A 17 -5.80 -8.42 7.89
N SER A 18 -6.40 -9.59 7.70
CA SER A 18 -5.72 -10.88 7.82
C SER A 18 -4.81 -11.16 6.62
N VAL A 19 -3.90 -12.11 6.78
CA VAL A 19 -3.04 -12.56 5.67
C VAL A 19 -3.88 -13.16 4.53
N ASP A 20 -4.90 -13.95 4.87
CA ASP A 20 -5.76 -14.59 3.87
C ASP A 20 -6.57 -13.56 3.07
N GLN A 21 -7.12 -12.55 3.74
CA GLN A 21 -7.82 -11.44 3.06
C GLN A 21 -6.87 -10.69 2.12
N ALA A 22 -5.66 -10.39 2.58
CA ALA A 22 -4.67 -9.71 1.76
C ALA A 22 -4.24 -10.54 0.54
N LEU A 23 -4.08 -11.87 0.69
CA LEU A 23 -3.80 -12.79 -0.41
C LEU A 23 -4.95 -12.85 -1.41
N GLN A 24 -6.20 -12.90 -0.94
CA GLN A 24 -7.39 -12.85 -1.80
C GLN A 24 -7.44 -11.55 -2.62
N LEU A 25 -7.14 -10.41 -1.99
CA LEU A 25 -7.08 -9.12 -2.68
C LEU A 25 -6.00 -9.08 -3.76
N LEU A 26 -4.81 -9.60 -3.45
CA LEU A 26 -3.71 -9.69 -4.40
C LEU A 26 -4.05 -10.57 -5.61
N ALA A 27 -4.65 -11.74 -5.36
CA ALA A 27 -5.09 -12.63 -6.42
C ALA A 27 -6.17 -11.99 -7.29
N GLN A 28 -7.20 -11.40 -6.67
CA GLN A 28 -8.35 -10.83 -7.38
C GLN A 28 -7.99 -9.58 -8.19
N HIS A 29 -7.26 -8.64 -7.60
CA HIS A 29 -7.04 -7.32 -8.19
C HIS A 29 -5.71 -7.16 -8.91
N TYR A 30 -4.72 -8.01 -8.64
CA TYR A 30 -3.40 -7.92 -9.26
C TYR A 30 -2.99 -9.21 -9.98
N GLY A 31 -3.76 -10.31 -9.84
CA GLY A 31 -3.37 -11.62 -10.38
C GLY A 31 -2.10 -12.18 -9.75
N LEU A 32 -1.75 -11.74 -8.53
CA LEU A 32 -0.53 -12.13 -7.84
C LEU A 32 -0.80 -13.11 -6.70
N SER A 33 0.12 -14.06 -6.53
CA SER A 33 0.16 -15.03 -5.45
C SER A 33 1.58 -15.20 -4.92
N GLY A 34 1.72 -15.68 -3.70
CA GLY A 34 3.02 -15.91 -3.08
C GLY A 34 2.94 -15.99 -1.56
N THR A 35 4.07 -15.83 -0.90
CA THR A 35 4.15 -15.79 0.56
C THR A 35 3.97 -14.35 1.05
N LEU A 36 3.11 -14.16 2.04
CA LEU A 36 2.82 -12.83 2.59
C LEU A 36 3.34 -12.72 4.02
N LYS A 37 4.12 -11.66 4.29
CA LYS A 37 4.63 -11.35 5.63
C LYS A 37 4.16 -9.96 6.06
N ALA A 38 3.53 -9.88 7.23
CA ALA A 38 3.18 -8.58 7.81
C ALA A 38 4.45 -7.78 8.14
N LEU A 39 4.45 -6.51 7.76
CA LEU A 39 5.48 -5.54 8.11
C LEU A 39 4.97 -4.66 9.26
N GLY A 40 5.89 -4.26 10.14
CA GLY A 40 5.57 -3.31 11.20
C GLY A 40 5.12 -1.97 10.62
N SER A 41 4.05 -1.39 11.17
CA SER A 41 3.53 -0.09 10.76
C SER A 41 2.59 0.46 11.82
N GLN A 42 2.51 1.78 11.90
CA GLN A 42 1.69 2.50 12.90
C GLN A 42 0.29 2.82 12.39
N GLN A 43 0.13 3.10 11.09
CA GLN A 43 -1.11 3.64 10.52
C GLN A 43 -1.68 2.79 9.38
N ASP A 44 -0.80 2.30 8.52
CA ASP A 44 -1.18 1.41 7.41
C ASP A 44 -0.96 -0.05 7.84
N ARG A 45 -1.76 -0.97 7.32
CA ARG A 45 -1.39 -2.39 7.34
C ARG A 45 -0.52 -2.67 6.12
N ASN A 46 0.76 -2.95 6.37
CA ASN A 46 1.74 -3.21 5.32
C ASN A 46 2.08 -4.70 5.28
N PHE A 47 2.17 -5.27 4.08
CA PHE A 47 2.61 -6.64 3.85
C PHE A 47 3.69 -6.68 2.78
N LEU A 48 4.73 -7.49 3.01
CA LEU A 48 5.65 -7.93 1.99
C LEU A 48 5.06 -9.15 1.31
N LEU A 49 4.84 -9.06 0.00
CA LEU A 49 4.55 -10.20 -0.86
C LEU A 49 5.84 -10.66 -1.53
N GLU A 50 6.18 -11.92 -1.33
CA GLU A 50 7.26 -12.61 -2.03
C GLU A 50 6.66 -13.56 -3.06
N THR A 51 6.87 -13.27 -4.34
CA THR A 51 6.52 -14.16 -5.46
C THR A 51 7.78 -14.88 -5.97
N ASP A 52 7.61 -15.80 -6.90
CA ASP A 52 8.73 -16.52 -7.51
C ASP A 52 9.71 -15.61 -8.28
N THR A 53 9.24 -14.43 -8.71
CA THR A 53 10.02 -13.53 -9.58
C THR A 53 10.34 -12.19 -8.96
N ARG A 54 9.46 -11.66 -8.09
CA ARG A 54 9.55 -10.29 -7.59
C ARG A 54 8.97 -10.16 -6.19
N ARG A 55 9.31 -9.06 -5.53
CA ARG A 55 8.75 -8.68 -4.22
C ARG A 55 7.97 -7.39 -4.33
N TYR A 56 6.90 -7.31 -3.55
CA TYR A 56 6.01 -6.16 -3.53
C TYR A 56 5.65 -5.77 -2.10
N VAL A 57 5.30 -4.51 -1.91
CA VAL A 57 4.72 -4.01 -0.66
C VAL A 57 3.27 -3.66 -0.89
N LEU A 58 2.37 -4.47 -0.31
CA LEU A 58 0.95 -4.16 -0.23
C LEU A 58 0.72 -3.22 0.95
N LYS A 59 0.09 -2.07 0.70
CA LYS A 59 -0.28 -1.09 1.72
C LYS A 59 -1.79 -0.93 1.77
N ILE A 60 -2.37 -1.05 2.96
CA ILE A 60 -3.81 -0.91 3.20
C ILE A 60 -4.02 0.15 4.27
N CYS A 61 -4.81 1.18 3.97
CA CYS A 61 -5.18 2.22 4.93
C CYS A 61 -6.70 2.44 4.97
N HIS A 62 -7.18 3.07 6.05
CA HIS A 62 -8.60 3.38 6.19
C HIS A 62 -9.10 4.30 5.09
N GLY A 63 -10.35 4.11 4.64
CA GLY A 63 -11.00 4.94 3.62
C GLY A 63 -11.25 6.41 4.05
N ALA A 64 -10.95 6.76 5.30
CA ALA A 64 -10.95 8.14 5.76
C ALA A 64 -9.74 8.96 5.27
N TYR A 65 -8.70 8.29 4.75
CA TYR A 65 -7.56 8.94 4.09
C TYR A 65 -8.01 9.57 2.76
N SER A 66 -7.39 10.68 2.37
CA SER A 66 -7.79 11.37 1.14
C SER A 66 -7.24 10.62 -0.06
N SER A 67 -8.12 10.21 -0.97
CA SER A 67 -7.71 9.68 -2.27
C SER A 67 -6.86 10.68 -3.05
N THR A 68 -7.13 11.99 -2.95
CA THR A 68 -6.31 13.05 -3.56
C THR A 68 -4.87 13.04 -3.03
N GLU A 69 -4.69 12.91 -1.71
CA GLU A 69 -3.35 12.86 -1.09
C GLU A 69 -2.61 11.56 -1.50
N LEU A 70 -3.31 10.43 -1.54
CA LEU A 70 -2.74 9.15 -1.98
C LEU A 70 -2.34 9.18 -3.46
N ASN A 71 -3.17 9.79 -4.31
CA ASN A 71 -2.87 9.97 -5.73
C ASN A 71 -1.72 10.97 -5.94
N ALA A 72 -1.61 12.02 -5.12
CA ALA A 72 -0.45 12.91 -5.15
C ALA A 72 0.85 12.18 -4.81
N GLN A 73 0.82 11.24 -3.85
CA GLN A 73 1.98 10.37 -3.58
C GLN A 73 2.33 9.47 -4.77
N HIS A 74 1.35 8.88 -5.46
CA HIS A 74 1.62 8.12 -6.69
C HIS A 74 2.23 8.97 -7.79
N ALA A 75 1.67 10.16 -8.03
CA ALA A 75 2.21 11.09 -9.01
C ALA A 75 3.65 11.50 -8.68
N ALA A 76 3.97 11.72 -7.40
CA ALA A 76 5.33 12.00 -6.97
C ALA A 76 6.28 10.82 -7.23
N LEU A 77 5.87 9.58 -6.91
CA LEU A 77 6.65 8.38 -7.20
C LEU A 77 6.91 8.22 -8.71
N GLN A 78 5.87 8.39 -9.54
CA GLN A 78 5.99 8.31 -10.99
C GLN A 78 6.87 9.43 -11.58
N HIS A 79 6.81 10.64 -11.01
CA HIS A 79 7.70 11.73 -11.41
C HIS A 79 9.16 11.40 -11.07
N LEU A 80 9.41 10.89 -9.86
CA LEU A 80 10.74 10.52 -9.40
C LEU A 80 11.31 9.29 -10.12
N SER A 81 10.48 8.33 -10.55
CA SER A 81 10.96 7.15 -11.29
C SER A 81 11.59 7.51 -12.64
N ASN A 82 11.27 8.70 -13.19
CA ASN A 82 11.89 9.21 -14.41
C ASN A 82 13.28 9.82 -14.17
N HIS A 83 13.74 9.89 -12.91
CA HIS A 83 15.03 10.46 -12.52
C HIS A 83 15.94 9.37 -11.95
N SER A 84 16.92 8.93 -12.75
CA SER A 84 17.82 7.82 -12.42
C SER A 84 18.66 8.01 -11.14
N ALA A 85 18.80 9.24 -10.64
CA ALA A 85 19.54 9.55 -9.43
C ALA A 85 18.84 9.13 -8.12
N VAL A 86 17.53 8.81 -8.16
CA VAL A 86 16.75 8.50 -6.97
C VAL A 86 16.08 7.14 -7.09
N GLY A 87 16.43 6.20 -6.20
CA GLY A 87 15.74 4.92 -6.09
C GLY A 87 14.39 5.11 -5.39
N VAL A 88 13.28 5.02 -6.15
CA VAL A 88 11.91 5.05 -5.63
C VAL A 88 11.16 3.78 -6.03
N PRO A 89 10.17 3.32 -5.25
CA PRO A 89 9.41 2.14 -5.61
C PRO A 89 8.45 2.46 -6.77
N GLY A 90 8.35 1.56 -7.74
CA GLY A 90 7.32 1.63 -8.77
C GLY A 90 5.92 1.44 -8.19
N VAL A 91 4.93 2.16 -8.73
CA VAL A 91 3.52 1.95 -8.40
C VAL A 91 2.98 0.84 -9.31
N VAL A 92 2.45 -0.22 -8.73
CA VAL A 92 1.88 -1.35 -9.47
C VAL A 92 0.38 -1.13 -9.64
N GLY A 93 -0.07 -1.07 -10.89
CA GLY A 93 -1.50 -0.97 -11.22
C GLY A 93 -2.23 -2.29 -10.97
N ALA A 94 -3.49 -2.19 -10.57
CA ALA A 94 -4.42 -3.29 -10.54
C ALA A 94 -4.87 -3.66 -11.97
N ASN A 95 -5.52 -4.81 -12.10
CA ASN A 95 -6.01 -5.39 -13.36
C ASN A 95 -7.00 -4.49 -14.10
N ASP A 96 -7.68 -3.57 -13.41
CA ASP A 96 -8.59 -2.58 -13.98
C ASP A 96 -7.86 -1.30 -14.47
N GLY A 97 -6.53 -1.26 -14.36
CA GLY A 97 -5.69 -0.10 -14.68
C GLY A 97 -5.60 0.95 -13.56
N GLY A 98 -6.34 0.78 -12.47
CA GLY A 98 -6.31 1.67 -11.32
C GLY A 98 -5.06 1.47 -10.46
N GLN A 99 -4.45 2.56 -9.99
CA GLN A 99 -3.30 2.50 -9.06
C GLN A 99 -3.72 2.61 -7.59
N LEU A 100 -4.95 3.06 -7.33
CA LEU A 100 -5.53 3.19 -6.00
C LEU A 100 -6.87 2.46 -5.97
N LEU A 101 -6.93 1.33 -5.28
CA LEU A 101 -8.16 0.60 -5.07
C LEU A 101 -8.91 1.19 -3.88
N SER A 102 -10.21 1.37 -4.03
CA SER A 102 -11.12 1.77 -2.94
C SER A 102 -12.17 0.68 -2.77
N ILE A 103 -12.04 -0.11 -1.72
CA ILE A 103 -12.80 -1.35 -1.52
C ILE A 103 -13.39 -1.43 -0.11
N ARG A 104 -14.18 -2.46 0.15
CA ARG A 104 -14.63 -2.80 1.50
C ARG A 104 -14.07 -4.15 1.91
N ILE A 105 -13.46 -4.22 3.09
CA ILE A 105 -13.00 -5.46 3.73
C ILE A 105 -13.78 -5.58 5.04
N ASP A 106 -14.52 -6.66 5.24
CA ASP A 106 -15.43 -6.87 6.38
C ASP A 106 -16.34 -5.65 6.66
N GLY A 107 -16.84 -5.06 5.58
CA GLY A 107 -17.72 -3.88 5.66
C GLY A 107 -17.02 -2.59 6.05
N GLN A 108 -15.69 -2.53 6.19
CA GLN A 108 -14.94 -1.30 6.41
C GLN A 108 -14.37 -0.75 5.11
N ALA A 109 -14.56 0.54 4.83
CA ALA A 109 -14.00 1.19 3.65
C ALA A 109 -12.48 1.33 3.79
N MET A 110 -11.74 0.89 2.78
CA MET A 110 -10.28 0.83 2.77
C MET A 110 -9.73 1.29 1.43
N HIS A 111 -8.52 1.83 1.47
CA HIS A 111 -7.70 2.09 0.29
C HIS A 111 -6.56 1.08 0.22
N VAL A 112 -6.35 0.48 -0.94
CA VAL A 112 -5.30 -0.52 -1.18
C VAL A 112 -4.39 -0.07 -2.31
N ARG A 113 -3.09 -0.20 -2.08
CA ARG A 113 -2.02 0.20 -3.01
C ARG A 113 -0.95 -0.88 -3.04
N LEU A 114 -0.37 -1.13 -4.20
CA LEU A 114 0.73 -2.06 -4.37
C LEU A 114 1.95 -1.33 -4.93
N LEU A 115 3.09 -1.49 -4.27
CA LEU A 115 4.36 -0.89 -4.67
C LEU A 115 5.41 -1.97 -4.91
N GLU A 116 6.36 -1.71 -5.80
CA GLU A 116 7.56 -2.55 -5.91
C GLU A 116 8.36 -2.50 -4.60
N PHE A 117 8.93 -3.63 -4.20
CA PHE A 117 9.84 -3.66 -3.06
C PHE A 117 11.21 -3.11 -3.47
N ILE A 118 11.77 -2.21 -2.67
CA ILE A 118 13.16 -1.77 -2.82
C ILE A 118 14.03 -2.61 -1.90
N ASP A 119 15.06 -3.22 -2.48
CA ASP A 119 16.10 -3.90 -1.74
C ASP A 119 16.89 -2.95 -0.84
N GLY A 120 17.04 -3.35 0.41
CA GLY A 120 17.78 -2.58 1.39
C GLY A 120 17.77 -3.27 2.75
N GLN A 121 18.62 -2.75 3.63
CA GLN A 121 18.65 -3.16 5.03
C GLN A 121 18.16 -1.99 5.88
N SER A 122 17.38 -2.30 6.92
CA SER A 122 17.05 -1.29 7.92
C SER A 122 18.36 -0.82 8.54
N LEU A 123 18.55 0.49 8.62
CA LEU A 123 19.69 1.08 9.33
C LEU A 123 19.40 0.99 10.84
N GLY A 124 19.53 -0.21 11.39
CA GLY A 124 19.43 -0.47 12.83
C GLY A 124 20.78 -0.24 13.50
N HIS A 125 20.77 0.45 14.63
CA HIS A 125 21.87 0.42 15.60
C HIS A 125 21.75 -0.83 16.47
#